data_AF-A0A8J8BGK4-F1
#
_entry.id   AF-A0A8J8BGK4-F1
#
_cell.length_a   1.000
_cell.length_b   1.000
_cell.length_c   1.000
_cell.angle_alpha   90.00
_cell.angle_beta   90.00
_cell.angle_gamma   90.00
#
_symmetry.space_group_name_H-M   'P 1'
#
loop_
_entity.id
_entity.type
_entity.pdbx_description
1 polymer ?
#
loop_
_entity_poly.entity_id
_entity_poly.type
_entity_poly.pdbx_seq_one_letter_code
_entity_poly.pdbx_strand_id
1 'polypeptide(L)' 'MLLLSQNDVRQAISMREAINAVEAAYIHACQGKANTPLRTQIDCPGVGGTMLFMPASMEELEGIGIKVVSVP' A
#
# COMPACT_ATOMS: atom_id res chain seq x y z
N MET A 1 11.56 14.86 -5.62
CA MET A 1 10.26 14.16 -5.69
C MET A 1 10.17 13.51 -7.06
N LEU A 2 10.03 12.19 -7.11
CA LEU A 2 9.85 11.43 -8.36
C LEU A 2 8.35 11.20 -8.56
N LEU A 3 7.84 11.40 -9.76
CA LEU A 3 6.45 11.13 -10.13
C LEU A 3 6.42 9.96 -11.10
N LEU A 4 5.66 8.91 -10.75
CA LEU A 4 5.50 7.71 -11.56
C LEU A 4 4.05 7.60 -12.03
N SER A 5 3.86 7.49 -13.34
CA SER A 5 2.57 7.21 -13.95
C SER A 5 2.21 5.72 -13.81
N GLN A 6 0.98 5.37 -14.20
CA GLN A 6 0.56 3.98 -14.31
C GLN A 6 1.48 3.16 -15.23
N ASN A 7 1.95 3.75 -16.34
CA ASN A 7 2.81 3.05 -17.28
C ASN A 7 4.20 2.79 -16.66
N ASP A 8 4.74 3.76 -15.92
CA ASP A 8 6.03 3.61 -15.26
C ASP A 8 5.96 2.49 -14.20
N VAL A 9 4.90 2.47 -13.38
CA VAL A 9 4.69 1.40 -12.39
C VAL A 9 4.53 0.04 -13.05
N ARG A 10 3.81 -0.04 -14.19
CA ARG A 10 3.64 -1.29 -14.95
C ARG A 10 4.96 -1.84 -15.50
N GLN A 11 5.90 -0.97 -15.83
CA GLN A 11 7.22 -1.34 -16.35
C GLN A 11 8.25 -1.56 -15.24
N ALA A 12 8.01 -1.03 -14.04
CA ALA A 12 8.96 -1.08 -12.93
C ALA A 12 9.16 -2.49 -12.34
N ILE A 13 8.10 -3.32 -12.31
CA ILE A 13 8.14 -4.67 -11.73
C ILE A 13 7.29 -5.66 -12.53
N SER A 14 7.75 -6.91 -12.59
CA SER A 14 6.98 -8.04 -13.07
C SER A 14 6.02 -8.57 -12.01
N MET A 15 5.06 -9.40 -12.43
CA MET A 15 4.13 -10.01 -11.48
C MET A 15 4.82 -10.95 -10.48
N ARG A 16 5.89 -11.63 -10.91
CA ARG A 16 6.67 -12.52 -10.05
C ARG A 16 7.40 -11.74 -8.95
N GLU A 17 7.97 -10.59 -9.29
CA GLU A 17 8.63 -9.73 -8.30
C GLU A 17 7.64 -9.18 -7.28
N ALA A 18 6.44 -8.78 -7.69
CA ALA A 18 5.42 -8.31 -6.76
C ALA A 18 4.92 -9.43 -5.82
N ILE A 19 4.79 -10.68 -6.29
CA ILE A 19 4.46 -11.82 -5.42
C ILE A 19 5.53 -12.00 -4.34
N ASN A 20 6.80 -12.06 -4.74
CA ASN A 20 7.91 -12.24 -3.81
C ASN A 20 8.00 -11.08 -2.79
N ALA A 21 7.78 -9.85 -3.23
CA ALA A 21 7.78 -8.68 -2.36
C ALA A 21 6.64 -8.72 -1.33
N VAL A 22 5.44 -9.13 -1.75
CA VAL A 22 4.27 -9.26 -0.86
C VAL A 22 4.46 -10.42 0.13
N GLU A 23 5.00 -11.56 -0.30
CA GLU A 23 5.34 -12.67 0.58
C GLU A 23 6.30 -12.24 1.69
N ALA A 24 7.40 -11.58 1.33
CA ALA A 24 8.35 -11.03 2.29
C ALA A 24 7.68 -10.05 3.26
N ALA A 25 6.85 -9.13 2.76
CA ALA A 25 6.14 -8.17 3.61
C ALA A 25 5.21 -8.87 4.62
N TYR A 26 4.50 -9.92 4.21
CA TYR A 26 3.65 -10.69 5.11
C TYR A 26 4.44 -11.47 6.16
N ILE A 27 5.59 -12.05 5.80
CA ILE A 27 6.49 -12.70 6.77
C ILE A 27 6.90 -11.71 7.87
N HIS A 28 7.30 -10.50 7.51
CA HIS A 28 7.66 -9.45 8.47
C HIS A 28 6.46 -8.99 9.31
N ALA A 29 5.29 -8.83 8.68
CA ALA A 29 4.06 -8.48 9.40
C ALA A 29 3.68 -9.53 10.46
N CYS A 30 3.75 -10.82 10.11
CA CYS A 30 3.50 -11.92 11.05
C CYS A 30 4.52 -12.00 12.20
N GLN A 31 5.73 -11.48 11.98
CA GLN A 31 6.77 -11.36 13.01
C GLN A 31 6.64 -10.11 13.87
N GLY A 32 5.63 -9.25 13.63
CA GLY A 32 5.44 -7.99 14.35
C GLY A 32 6.43 -6.89 13.92
N LYS A 33 7.07 -7.05 12.76
CA LYS A 33 8.09 -6.13 12.21
C LYS A 33 7.52 -5.11 11.23
N ALA A 34 6.23 -5.19 10.93
CA ALA A 34 5.53 -4.19 10.14
C ALA A 34 4.62 -3.35 11.05
N ASN A 35 4.71 -2.02 10.94
CA ASN A 35 3.73 -1.13 11.54
C ASN A 35 2.64 -0.81 10.50
N THR A 36 1.52 -1.53 10.60
CA THR A 36 0.35 -1.41 9.73
C THR A 36 -0.89 -1.16 10.57
N PRO A 37 -1.24 0.09 10.91
CA PRO A 37 -2.45 0.37 11.65
C PRO A 37 -3.71 -0.01 10.84
N LEU A 38 -4.84 -0.12 11.52
CA LEU A 38 -6.13 -0.29 10.85
C LEU A 38 -6.36 0.90 9.90
N ARG A 39 -6.82 0.60 8.68
CA ARG A 39 -7.13 1.62 7.68
C ARG A 39 -8.16 2.63 8.19
N THR A 40 -7.92 3.92 7.94
CA THR A 40 -8.92 4.96 8.19
C THR A 40 -9.91 5.01 7.04
N GLN A 41 -11.20 5.05 7.37
CA GLN A 41 -12.29 5.12 6.40
C GLN A 41 -13.00 6.46 6.55
N ILE A 42 -13.26 7.13 5.42
CA ILE A 42 -14.07 8.33 5.35
C ILE A 42 -15.23 8.05 4.40
N ASP A 43 -16.44 7.98 4.95
CA ASP A 43 -17.65 7.83 4.17
C ASP A 43 -17.95 9.15 3.43
N CYS A 44 -18.17 9.04 2.12
CA CYS A 44 -18.44 10.16 1.23
C CYS A 44 -19.84 10.01 0.60
N PRO A 45 -20.93 10.16 1.38
CA PRO A 45 -22.29 9.89 0.91
C PRO A 45 -22.71 10.76 -0.27
N GLY A 46 -22.18 11.99 -0.40
CA GLY A 46 -22.49 12.90 -1.51
C GLY A 46 -22.03 12.41 -2.90
N VAL A 47 -21.07 11.48 -2.95
CA VAL A 47 -20.60 10.85 -4.20
C VAL A 47 -20.84 9.33 -4.18
N GLY A 48 -21.56 8.83 -3.16
CA GLY A 48 -21.89 7.43 -3.00
C GLY A 48 -20.68 6.50 -2.88
N GLY A 49 -19.64 6.88 -2.13
CA GLY A 49 -18.43 6.04 -2.00
C GLY A 49 -17.69 6.23 -0.67
N THR A 50 -16.57 5.52 -0.51
CA THR A 50 -15.70 5.57 0.68
C THR A 50 -14.26 5.85 0.26
N MET A 51 -13.58 6.75 0.98
CA MET A 51 -12.13 6.91 0.87
C MET A 51 -11.41 6.12 1.96
N LEU A 52 -10.37 5.39 1.57
CA LEU A 52 -9.54 4.58 2.44
C LEU A 52 -8.11 5.12 2.46
N PHE A 53 -7.57 5.31 3.67
CA PHE A 53 -6.19 5.69 3.92
C PHE A 53 -5.48 4.54 4.61
N MET A 54 -4.44 4.03 3.97
CA MET A 54 -3.73 2.81 4.40
C MET A 54 -2.23 3.11 4.54
N PRO A 55 -1.79 3.74 5.64
CA PRO A 55 -0.38 3.95 5.91
C PRO A 55 0.29 2.66 6.41
N ALA A 56 1.57 2.51 6.11
CA ALA A 56 2.41 1.44 6.65
C ALA A 56 3.89 1.88 6.69
N SER A 57 4.64 1.38 7.67
CA SER A 57 6.10 1.47 7.71
C SER A 57 6.73 0.14 8.09
N MET A 58 7.90 -0.15 7.55
CA MET A 58 8.70 -1.34 7.85
C MET A 58 10.18 -0.95 7.84
N GLU A 59 10.84 -1.10 9.00
CA GLU A 59 12.24 -0.69 9.17
C GLU A 59 13.18 -1.61 8.37
N GLU A 60 12.90 -2.92 8.33
CA GLU A 60 13.72 -3.92 7.64
C GLU A 60 13.80 -3.71 6.13
N LEU A 61 12.81 -3.03 5.54
CA LEU A 61 12.77 -2.68 4.13
C LEU A 61 13.04 -1.18 3.88
N GLU A 62 13.38 -0.42 4.93
CA GLU A 62 13.51 1.05 4.89
C GLU A 62 12.33 1.73 4.19
N GLY A 63 11.14 1.14 4.35
CA GLY A 63 9.96 1.44 3.54
C GLY A 63 8.89 2.15 4.35
N ILE A 64 8.45 3.31 3.88
CA ILE A 64 7.25 4.00 4.38
C ILE A 64 6.37 4.40 3.19
N GLY A 65 5.06 4.18 3.33
CA GLY A 65 4.13 4.50 2.28
C GLY A 65 2.70 4.66 2.79
N ILE A 66 1.88 5.32 1.98
CA ILE A 66 0.44 5.40 2.19
C ILE A 66 -0.26 5.14 0.87
N LYS A 67 -1.23 4.22 0.89
CA LYS A 67 -2.19 4.07 -0.20
C LYS A 67 -3.44 4.87 0.13
N VAL A 68 -3.82 5.76 -0.79
CA VAL A 68 -5.10 6.46 -0.78
C VAL A 68 -5.93 5.87 -1.91
N VAL A 69 -7.09 5.32 -1.59
CA VAL A 69 -7.97 4.69 -2.59
C VAL A 69 -9.42 5.04 -2.31
N SER A 70 -10.16 5.40 -3.35
CA SER A 70 -11.61 5.57 -3.31
C SER A 70 -12.30 4.33 -3.86
N VAL A 71 -13.38 3.93 -3.21
CA VAL A 71 -14.25 2.82 -3.62
C VAL A 71 -15.67 3.38 -3.76
N PRO A 72 -16.30 3.30 -4.95
CA PRO A 72 -17.71 3.62 -5.12
C PRO A 72 -18.63 2.63 -4.38
#